data_AF-A0A961AIG1-F1
#
_entry.id   AF-A0A961AIG1-F1
#
_cell.length_a   1.000
_cell.length_b   1.000
_cell.length_c   1.000
_cell.angle_alpha   90.00
_cell.angle_beta   90.00
_cell.angle_gamma   90.00
#
_symmetry.space_group_name_H-M   'P 1'
#
loop_
_entity.id
_entity.type
_entity.pdbx_description
1 polymer ?
#
loop_
_entity_poly.entity_id
_entity_poly.type
_entity_poly.pdbx_seq_one_letter_code
_entity_poly.pdbx_strand_id
1 'polypeptide(L)'
;MAARYQLQDHADFSDLLTREDLYVLNQRGSVGRGEMCLDYLTGRMHTVGEIISSVRRARVADGEARVERPAYVEVIPEGLDLGGDEEEDEDWEDEEEEDDGLPHLGFTSTGERIFYHAHPSWLRYGRAWLLCALLTVGAALGSIQGVIFLAAGAAAAFGVLLVVAVARFSRDYYITEERVECLWGVIGRSSKEVRIRDIRSIDVRESWVTGMLGLGCVDFSSAANAGIEVSFEMIRSSHRVKELVRLLQRLQDEVNGGRD
;
A
#
# COMPACT_ATOMS: atom_id res chain seq x y z
N MET A 1 24.08 3.71 -31.09
CA MET A 1 24.49 2.30 -31.32
C MET A 1 24.92 2.14 -32.77
N ALA A 2 25.79 1.18 -33.09
CA ALA A 2 26.14 0.88 -34.48
C ALA A 2 25.00 0.10 -35.16
N ALA A 3 24.63 0.48 -36.37
CA ALA A 3 23.68 -0.25 -37.21
C ALA A 3 24.23 -1.63 -37.55
N ARG A 4 23.43 -2.69 -37.37
CA ARG A 4 23.91 -4.08 -37.34
C ARG A 4 22.94 -5.10 -37.92
N TYR A 5 21.66 -4.78 -37.98
CA TYR A 5 20.61 -5.73 -38.31
C TYR A 5 20.03 -5.44 -39.69
N GLN A 6 19.84 -6.47 -40.51
CA GLN A 6 19.24 -6.35 -41.84
C GLN A 6 18.01 -7.24 -41.95
N LEU A 7 16.89 -6.69 -42.44
CA LEU A 7 15.66 -7.44 -42.70
C LEU A 7 15.80 -8.19 -44.04
N GLN A 8 15.42 -9.47 -44.08
CA GLN A 8 15.60 -10.29 -45.29
C GLN A 8 14.50 -10.12 -46.35
N ASP A 9 13.27 -9.83 -45.92
CA ASP A 9 12.08 -9.89 -46.79
C ASP A 9 11.37 -8.54 -46.97
N HIS A 10 12.04 -7.41 -46.66
CA HIS A 10 11.41 -6.09 -46.71
C HIS A 10 11.97 -5.24 -47.84
N ALA A 11 11.11 -4.91 -48.82
CA ALA A 11 11.49 -4.15 -50.02
C ALA A 11 11.86 -2.69 -49.71
N ASP A 12 11.38 -2.15 -48.58
CA ASP A 12 11.55 -0.73 -48.22
C ASP A 12 12.76 -0.49 -47.29
N PHE A 13 13.34 -1.56 -46.72
CA PHE A 13 14.39 -1.46 -45.70
C PHE A 13 15.56 -2.40 -45.97
N SER A 14 16.34 -2.10 -47.03
CA SER A 14 17.55 -2.85 -47.38
C SER A 14 18.79 -2.48 -46.54
N ASP A 15 18.72 -1.38 -45.80
CA ASP A 15 19.86 -0.81 -45.07
C ASP A 15 20.05 -1.45 -43.69
N LEU A 16 21.27 -1.29 -43.15
CA LEU A 16 21.57 -1.73 -41.79
C LEU A 16 20.78 -0.88 -40.78
N LEU A 17 20.00 -1.55 -39.94
CA LEU A 17 19.17 -0.97 -38.90
C LEU A 17 19.83 -1.13 -37.53
N THR A 18 19.60 -0.15 -36.65
CA THR A 18 19.93 -0.28 -35.23
C THR A 18 18.85 -1.07 -34.49
N ARG A 19 19.11 -1.43 -33.23
CA ARG A 19 18.10 -2.11 -32.40
C ARG A 19 16.92 -1.19 -32.11
N GLU A 20 17.20 0.10 -31.96
CA GLU A 20 16.20 1.14 -31.74
C GLU A 20 15.29 1.32 -32.97
N ASP A 21 15.86 1.28 -34.18
CA ASP A 21 15.08 1.37 -35.42
C ASP A 21 14.13 0.18 -35.57
N LEU A 22 14.59 -1.05 -35.28
CA LEU A 22 13.74 -2.24 -35.27
C LEU A 22 12.60 -2.15 -34.25
N TYR A 23 12.85 -1.55 -33.08
CA TYR A 23 11.82 -1.30 -32.08
C TYR A 23 10.78 -0.30 -32.58
N VAL A 24 11.21 0.82 -33.16
CA VAL A 24 10.32 1.85 -33.70
C VAL A 24 9.48 1.30 -34.87
N LEU A 25 10.08 0.51 -35.76
CA LEU A 25 9.37 -0.13 -36.87
C LEU A 25 8.34 -1.16 -36.37
N ASN A 26 8.66 -1.92 -35.31
CA ASN A 26 7.70 -2.83 -34.69
C ASN A 26 6.55 -2.08 -34.01
N GLN A 27 6.82 -0.97 -33.33
CA GLN A 27 5.79 -0.14 -32.69
C GLN A 27 4.87 0.54 -33.70
N ARG A 28 5.40 0.90 -34.87
CA ARG A 28 4.62 1.47 -35.99
C ARG A 28 3.88 0.41 -36.82
N GLY A 29 4.06 -0.88 -36.51
CA GLY A 29 3.42 -1.98 -37.22
C GLY A 29 4.01 -2.26 -38.60
N SER A 30 5.14 -1.66 -38.97
CA SER A 30 5.81 -1.86 -40.25
C SER A 30 6.59 -3.17 -40.33
N VAL A 31 6.94 -3.74 -39.17
CA VAL A 31 7.72 -4.99 -39.00
C VAL A 31 7.10 -5.83 -37.89
N GLY A 32 6.76 -7.08 -38.19
CA GLY A 32 6.25 -8.04 -37.22
C GLY A 32 7.31 -8.58 -36.25
N ARG A 33 6.93 -8.96 -35.03
CA ARG A 33 7.86 -9.59 -34.07
C ARG A 33 8.44 -10.91 -34.54
N GLY A 34 7.71 -11.61 -35.41
CA GLY A 34 8.13 -12.88 -36.00
C GLY A 34 8.99 -12.73 -37.25
N GLU A 35 9.25 -11.51 -37.72
CA GLU A 35 10.12 -11.29 -38.88
C GLU A 35 11.58 -11.60 -38.54
N MET A 36 12.28 -12.11 -39.55
CA MET A 36 13.66 -12.54 -39.42
C MET A 36 14.60 -11.41 -39.85
N CYS A 37 15.60 -11.16 -39.00
CA CYS A 37 16.68 -10.24 -39.29
C CYS A 37 18.03 -10.93 -39.14
N LEU A 38 18.95 -10.61 -40.05
CA LEU A 38 20.33 -11.06 -40.03
C LEU A 38 21.16 -10.10 -39.19
N ASP A 39 21.91 -10.66 -38.25
CA ASP A 39 22.92 -9.93 -37.50
C ASP A 39 24.26 -9.97 -38.25
N TYR A 40 24.68 -8.84 -38.82
CA TYR A 40 25.83 -8.78 -39.73
C TYR A 40 27.19 -9.04 -39.04
N LEU A 41 27.29 -8.86 -37.71
CA LEU A 41 28.53 -9.13 -36.98
C LEU A 41 28.68 -10.59 -36.58
N THR A 42 27.57 -11.30 -36.38
CA THR A 42 27.60 -12.71 -35.95
C THR A 42 27.18 -13.69 -37.04
N GLY A 43 26.63 -13.20 -38.15
CA GLY A 43 26.08 -14.01 -39.24
C GLY A 43 24.86 -14.84 -38.83
N ARG A 44 24.27 -14.57 -37.66
CA ARG A 44 23.14 -15.32 -37.12
C ARG A 44 21.82 -14.65 -37.47
N MET A 45 20.82 -15.50 -37.72
CA MET A 45 19.45 -15.07 -37.94
C MET A 45 18.73 -15.00 -36.59
N HIS A 46 18.11 -13.87 -36.32
CA HIS A 46 17.34 -13.62 -35.11
C HIS A 46 15.93 -13.19 -35.49
N THR A 47 14.97 -13.43 -34.60
CA THR A 47 13.66 -12.80 -34.73
C THR A 47 13.73 -11.37 -34.18
N VAL A 48 13.00 -10.44 -34.81
CA VAL A 48 12.91 -9.05 -34.33
C VAL A 48 12.43 -9.00 -32.87
N GLY A 49 11.51 -9.89 -32.49
CA GLY A 49 11.04 -10.04 -31.11
C GLY A 49 12.14 -10.44 -30.11
N GLU A 50 13.05 -11.34 -30.49
CA GLU A 50 14.16 -11.76 -29.62
C GLU A 50 15.12 -10.59 -29.34
N ILE A 51 15.46 -9.80 -30.36
CA ILE A 51 16.35 -8.64 -30.21
C ILE A 51 15.69 -7.56 -29.35
N ILE A 52 14.43 -7.24 -29.59
CA ILE A 52 13.68 -6.26 -28.79
C ILE A 52 13.53 -6.72 -27.34
N SER A 53 13.29 -8.02 -27.10
CA SER A 53 13.14 -8.56 -25.75
C SER A 53 14.44 -8.44 -24.92
N SER A 54 15.60 -8.54 -25.57
CA SER A 54 16.91 -8.39 -24.92
C SER A 54 17.16 -6.98 -24.37
N VAL A 55 16.54 -5.95 -24.97
CA VAL A 55 16.61 -4.55 -24.50
C VAL A 55 15.90 -4.39 -23.15
N ARG A 56 14.83 -5.15 -22.91
CA ARG A 56 14.07 -5.09 -21.65
C ARG A 56 14.87 -5.67 -20.46
N ARG A 57 15.82 -6.58 -20.72
CA ARG A 57 16.63 -7.20 -19.66
C ARG A 57 17.87 -6.38 -19.30
N ALA A 58 18.48 -5.66 -20.25
CA ALA A 58 19.61 -4.79 -19.99
C ALA A 58 19.24 -3.55 -19.15
N ARG A 59 18.03 -3.01 -19.31
CA ARG A 59 17.52 -1.88 -18.50
C ARG A 59 17.24 -2.24 -17.05
N VAL A 60 17.00 -3.52 -16.75
CA VAL A 60 16.79 -4.02 -15.38
C VAL A 60 18.14 -4.29 -14.70
N ALA A 61 19.17 -4.66 -15.47
CA ALA A 61 20.52 -4.89 -14.93
C ALA A 61 21.29 -3.59 -14.64
N ASP A 62 20.98 -2.49 -15.35
CA ASP A 62 21.61 -1.17 -15.16
C ASP A 62 20.81 -0.26 -14.18
N GLY A 63 19.83 -0.84 -13.48
CA GLY A 63 18.86 -0.15 -12.63
C GLY A 63 19.29 0.10 -11.18
N GLU A 64 20.58 -0.07 -10.85
CA GLU A 64 21.15 0.39 -9.57
C GLU A 64 21.55 1.87 -9.58
N ALA A 65 21.07 2.64 -10.56
CA ALA A 65 21.03 4.09 -10.45
C ALA A 65 19.95 4.47 -9.43
N ARG A 66 20.38 4.85 -8.22
CA ARG A 66 19.60 5.55 -7.19
C ARG A 66 18.75 6.63 -7.86
N VAL A 67 17.48 6.31 -8.13
CA VAL A 67 16.49 7.29 -8.59
C VAL A 67 16.24 8.21 -7.40
N GLU A 68 16.88 9.38 -7.40
CA GLU A 68 16.39 10.53 -6.65
C GLU A 68 14.98 10.83 -7.15
N ARG A 69 13.99 10.35 -6.40
CA ARG A 69 12.59 10.68 -6.64
C ARG A 69 12.42 12.17 -6.30
N PRO A 70 12.05 13.05 -7.24
CA PRO A 70 11.57 14.36 -6.87
C PRO A 70 10.32 14.18 -5.99
N ALA A 71 10.16 15.07 -5.01
CA ALA A 71 8.96 15.16 -4.20
C ALA A 71 7.73 15.23 -5.13
N TYR A 72 6.64 14.58 -4.73
CA TYR A 72 5.39 14.46 -5.46
C TYR A 72 5.06 15.72 -6.29
N VAL A 73 4.71 15.50 -7.56
CA VAL A 73 4.08 16.52 -8.42
C VAL A 73 2.70 15.95 -8.73
N GLU A 74 1.66 16.58 -8.21
CA GLU A 74 0.28 16.24 -8.56
C GLU A 74 0.06 16.61 -10.02
N VAL A 75 -0.15 15.60 -10.86
CA VAL A 75 -0.53 15.79 -12.26
C VAL A 75 -2.04 15.88 -12.29
N ILE A 76 -2.56 17.10 -12.23
CA ILE A 76 -3.96 17.39 -12.55
C ILE A 76 -4.10 17.18 -14.06
N PRO A 77 -5.02 16.31 -14.54
CA PRO A 77 -5.24 16.15 -15.96
C PRO A 77 -5.78 17.47 -16.56
N GLU A 78 -5.06 18.03 -17.52
CA GLU A 78 -5.50 19.20 -18.30
C GLU A 78 -6.83 18.87 -18.98
N GLY A 79 -7.91 19.55 -18.58
CA GLY A 79 -9.24 19.44 -19.17
C GLY A 79 -10.42 19.39 -18.21
N LEU A 80 -10.21 19.41 -16.89
CA LEU A 80 -11.30 19.55 -15.91
C LEU A 80 -11.53 21.03 -15.61
N ASP A 81 -12.48 21.62 -16.36
CA ASP A 81 -13.04 22.95 -16.10
C ASP A 81 -13.91 22.87 -14.83
N LEU A 82 -13.31 23.18 -13.68
CA LEU A 82 -14.05 23.42 -12.45
C LEU A 82 -14.57 24.86 -12.52
N GLY A 83 -15.71 25.02 -13.18
CA GLY A 83 -16.48 26.26 -13.22
C GLY A 83 -16.71 26.76 -11.80
N GLY A 84 -16.13 27.91 -11.49
CA GLY A 84 -16.43 28.65 -10.28
C GLY A 84 -17.70 29.45 -10.50
N ASP A 85 -18.78 29.03 -9.86
CA ASP A 85 -19.95 29.86 -9.64
C ASP A 85 -20.03 30.13 -8.13
N GLU A 86 -19.71 31.37 -7.78
CA GLU A 86 -19.96 31.98 -6.48
C GLU A 86 -21.44 32.34 -6.40
N GLU A 87 -22.27 31.59 -5.66
CA GLU A 87 -23.60 32.08 -5.26
C GLU A 87 -23.93 31.69 -3.81
N GLU A 88 -23.93 32.74 -2.99
CA GLU A 88 -24.90 33.14 -1.95
C GLU A 88 -25.19 32.20 -0.76
N ASP A 89 -24.82 32.71 0.41
CA ASP A 89 -25.14 32.22 1.75
C ASP A 89 -26.67 32.21 1.98
N GLU A 90 -27.27 31.02 2.10
CA GLU A 90 -28.54 30.83 2.78
C GLU A 90 -28.33 29.90 3.99
N ASP A 91 -28.49 30.48 5.18
CA ASP A 91 -28.56 29.79 6.46
C ASP A 91 -29.72 28.78 6.45
N TRP A 92 -29.40 27.50 6.34
CA TRP A 92 -30.30 26.41 6.67
C TRP A 92 -29.91 25.84 8.04
N GLU A 93 -30.83 25.92 9.00
CA GLU A 93 -30.73 25.23 10.27
C GLU A 93 -30.74 23.72 9.98
N ASP A 94 -29.57 23.08 10.03
CA ASP A 94 -29.43 21.64 9.85
C ASP A 94 -30.23 20.90 10.93
N GLU A 95 -31.42 20.42 10.56
CA GLU A 95 -32.01 19.25 11.17
C GLU A 95 -31.01 18.11 10.94
N GLU A 96 -30.47 17.55 12.03
CA GLU A 96 -29.60 16.38 12.03
C GLU A 96 -30.36 15.18 11.43
N GLU A 97 -30.41 15.09 10.10
CA GLU A 97 -30.74 13.86 9.40
C GLU A 97 -29.59 12.88 9.71
N GLU A 98 -29.95 11.78 10.37
CA GLU A 98 -29.09 10.63 10.62
C GLU A 98 -28.58 10.10 9.27
N ASP A 99 -27.44 10.62 8.81
CA ASP A 99 -26.67 10.11 7.67
C ASP A 99 -26.37 8.63 7.93
N ASP A 100 -27.10 7.79 7.23
CA ASP A 100 -27.00 6.35 7.16
C ASP A 100 -25.74 5.92 6.39
N GLY A 101 -24.60 6.48 6.80
CA GLY A 101 -23.32 5.79 6.97
C GLY A 101 -22.86 4.96 5.78
N LEU A 102 -22.91 5.52 4.57
CA LEU A 102 -22.10 5.00 3.46
C LEU A 102 -20.62 5.12 3.88
N PRO A 103 -19.88 4.00 4.02
CA PRO A 103 -18.51 4.05 4.49
C PRO A 103 -17.67 4.90 3.53
N HIS A 104 -17.02 5.92 4.06
CA HIS A 104 -16.19 6.87 3.34
C HIS A 104 -15.37 6.15 2.26
N LEU A 105 -15.68 6.40 0.99
CA LEU A 105 -14.94 5.91 -0.17
C LEU A 105 -13.56 6.60 -0.23
N GLY A 106 -12.72 6.29 0.76
CA GLY A 106 -11.30 6.54 0.67
C GLY A 106 -10.76 5.65 -0.44
N PHE A 107 -10.20 6.25 -1.49
CA PHE A 107 -9.40 5.52 -2.45
C PHE A 107 -7.96 5.49 -1.94
N THR A 108 -7.28 4.36 -2.05
CA THR A 108 -5.81 4.34 -1.87
C THR A 108 -5.17 5.19 -2.96
N SER A 109 -3.91 5.61 -2.79
CA SER A 109 -3.11 6.26 -3.83
C SER A 109 -3.01 5.47 -5.14
N THR A 110 -3.36 4.18 -5.10
CA THR A 110 -3.47 3.28 -6.25
C THR A 110 -4.86 3.25 -6.90
N GLY A 111 -5.85 3.98 -6.37
CA GLY A 111 -7.21 4.07 -6.90
C GLY A 111 -8.17 2.96 -6.47
N GLU A 112 -7.77 2.09 -5.54
CA GLU A 112 -8.64 1.02 -5.02
C GLU A 112 -9.54 1.53 -3.90
N ARG A 113 -10.77 0.99 -3.83
CA ARG A 113 -11.71 1.31 -2.76
C ARG A 113 -11.26 0.70 -1.43
N ILE A 114 -11.21 1.51 -0.38
CA ILE A 114 -10.90 1.07 0.98
C ILE A 114 -12.22 0.66 1.65
N PHE A 115 -12.34 -0.62 2.03
CA PHE A 115 -13.52 -1.16 2.70
C PHE A 115 -13.41 -1.03 4.22
N TYR A 116 -12.19 -0.99 4.73
CA TYR A 116 -11.95 -0.89 6.16
C TYR A 116 -10.62 -0.19 6.45
N HIS A 117 -10.69 0.79 7.33
CA HIS A 117 -9.54 1.51 7.86
C HIS A 117 -9.58 1.45 9.38
N ALA A 118 -8.48 1.06 10.01
CA ALA A 118 -8.38 1.01 11.46
C ALA A 118 -6.99 1.32 11.97
N HIS A 119 -6.96 1.78 13.23
CA HIS A 119 -5.74 1.93 14.01
C HIS A 119 -5.75 0.90 15.16
N PRO A 120 -4.57 0.48 15.64
CA PRO A 120 -4.49 -0.37 16.84
C PRO A 120 -5.23 0.32 17.99
N SER A 121 -5.87 -0.38 18.94
CA SER A 121 -6.53 0.28 20.07
C SER A 121 -5.55 0.75 21.15
N TRP A 122 -5.94 1.74 21.95
CA TRP A 122 -5.10 2.29 23.05
C TRP A 122 -4.79 1.23 24.11
N LEU A 123 -5.66 0.23 24.25
CA LEU A 123 -5.53 -0.88 25.19
C LEU A 123 -4.35 -1.81 24.87
N ARG A 124 -3.84 -1.80 23.63
CA ARG A 124 -2.57 -2.46 23.28
C ARG A 124 -1.42 -1.99 24.18
N TYR A 125 -1.43 -0.73 24.58
CA TYR A 125 -0.40 -0.11 25.40
C TYR A 125 -0.74 -0.17 26.90
N GLY A 126 -1.50 -1.16 27.36
CA GLY A 126 -1.90 -1.29 28.77
C GLY A 126 -0.73 -1.27 29.76
N ARG A 127 0.42 -1.83 29.39
CA ARG A 127 1.66 -1.74 30.19
C ARG A 127 2.17 -0.30 30.34
N ALA A 128 2.05 0.51 29.29
CA ALA A 128 2.44 1.91 29.32
C ALA A 128 1.46 2.74 30.16
N TRP A 129 0.16 2.45 30.11
CA TRP A 129 -0.82 3.05 31.02
C TRP A 129 -0.53 2.73 32.47
N LEU A 130 -0.19 1.48 32.78
CA LEU A 130 0.23 1.06 34.12
C LEU A 130 1.48 1.83 34.57
N LEU A 131 2.47 1.97 33.68
CA LEU A 131 3.68 2.73 33.97
C LEU A 131 3.39 4.22 34.18
N CYS A 132 2.51 4.83 33.38
CA CYS A 132 2.06 6.21 33.60
C CYS A 132 1.37 6.35 34.97
N ALA A 133 0.48 5.43 35.33
CA ALA A 133 -0.19 5.44 36.62
C ALA A 133 0.80 5.28 37.79
N LEU A 134 1.82 4.43 37.63
CA LEU A 134 2.86 4.24 38.64
C LEU A 134 3.73 5.49 38.78
N LEU A 135 4.07 6.15 37.67
CA LEU A 135 4.82 7.41 37.68
C LEU A 135 4.03 8.54 38.32
N THR A 136 2.73 8.67 38.05
CA THR A 136 1.89 9.72 38.68
C THR A 136 1.72 9.47 40.17
N VAL A 137 1.52 8.23 40.61
CA VAL A 137 1.46 7.88 42.04
C VAL A 137 2.82 8.13 42.72
N GLY A 138 3.93 7.75 42.08
CA GLY A 138 5.27 8.03 42.57
C GLY A 138 5.56 9.53 42.69
N ALA A 139 5.12 10.32 41.71
CA ALA A 139 5.21 11.78 41.73
C ALA A 139 4.41 12.40 42.89
N ALA A 140 3.20 11.90 43.11
CA ALA A 140 2.33 12.35 44.20
C ALA A 140 2.94 12.04 45.57
N LEU A 141 3.49 10.84 45.78
CA LEU A 141 4.17 10.48 47.02
C LEU A 141 5.47 11.28 47.23
N GLY A 142 6.25 11.48 46.16
CA GLY A 142 7.48 12.28 46.19
C GLY A 142 7.24 13.78 46.41
N SER A 143 6.03 14.28 46.14
CA SER A 143 5.67 15.69 46.34
C SER A 143 5.83 16.15 47.81
N ILE A 144 5.77 15.22 48.76
CA ILE A 144 6.01 15.46 50.19
C ILE A 144 7.45 15.95 50.43
N GLN A 145 8.42 15.52 49.61
CA GLN A 145 9.82 15.94 49.70
C GLN A 145 10.13 17.21 48.89
N GLY A 146 9.20 17.64 48.02
CA GLY A 146 9.33 18.89 47.27
C GLY A 146 8.65 18.87 45.90
N VAL A 147 8.26 20.05 45.44
CA VAL A 147 7.55 20.27 44.16
C VAL A 147 8.36 19.82 42.92
N ILE A 148 9.68 19.72 43.03
CA ILE A 148 10.56 19.25 41.95
C ILE A 148 10.25 17.79 41.59
N PHE A 149 9.97 16.93 42.58
CA PHE A 149 9.63 15.53 42.34
C PHE A 149 8.27 15.36 41.67
N LEU A 150 7.31 16.23 42.02
CA LEU A 150 6.01 16.29 41.35
C LEU A 150 6.20 16.65 39.87
N ALA A 151 6.96 17.72 39.58
CA ALA A 151 7.22 18.18 38.22
C ALA A 151 7.98 17.13 37.39
N ALA A 152 9.01 16.50 37.97
CA ALA A 152 9.78 15.46 37.30
C ALA A 152 8.94 14.22 36.96
N GLY A 153 8.10 13.77 37.90
CA GLY A 153 7.23 12.62 37.68
C GLY A 153 6.11 12.90 36.69
N ALA A 154 5.52 14.10 36.73
CA ALA A 154 4.54 14.54 35.74
C ALA A 154 5.15 14.63 34.32
N ALA A 155 6.35 15.19 34.19
CA ALA A 155 7.07 15.25 32.92
C ALA A 155 7.40 13.85 32.38
N ALA A 156 7.81 12.92 33.25
CA ALA A 156 8.06 11.53 32.87
C ALA A 156 6.78 10.82 32.38
N ALA A 157 5.67 10.97 33.09
CA ALA A 157 4.38 10.40 32.69
C ALA A 157 3.90 10.97 31.34
N PHE A 158 4.04 12.29 31.15
CA PHE A 158 3.73 12.95 29.89
C PHE A 158 4.60 12.43 28.73
N GLY A 159 5.91 12.28 28.95
CA GLY A 159 6.81 11.71 27.96
C GLY A 159 6.41 10.30 27.52
N VAL A 160 5.98 9.45 28.46
CA VAL A 160 5.49 8.10 28.14
C VAL A 160 4.21 8.15 27.31
N LEU A 161 3.25 9.02 27.65
CA LEU A 161 2.04 9.21 26.85
C LEU A 161 2.36 9.67 25.44
N LEU A 162 3.32 10.59 25.28
CA LEU A 162 3.75 11.09 23.97
C LEU A 162 4.35 9.96 23.12
N VAL A 163 5.24 9.15 23.70
CA VAL A 163 5.83 7.99 23.01
C VAL A 163 4.75 6.99 22.59
N VAL A 164 3.76 6.71 23.45
CA VAL A 164 2.63 5.84 23.12
C VAL A 164 1.78 6.43 21.99
N ALA A 165 1.49 7.72 22.04
CA ALA A 165 0.73 8.41 21.00
C ALA A 165 1.44 8.32 19.65
N VAL A 166 2.74 8.62 19.60
CA VAL A 166 3.53 8.50 18.36
C VAL A 166 3.53 7.06 17.86
N ALA A 167 3.76 6.09 18.76
CA ALA A 167 3.76 4.67 18.38
C ALA A 167 2.39 4.18 17.89
N ARG A 168 1.30 4.80 18.34
CA ARG A 168 -0.06 4.52 17.88
C ARG A 168 -0.31 5.10 16.49
N PHE A 169 0.02 6.39 16.29
CA PHE A 169 -0.19 7.07 15.00
C PHE A 169 0.76 6.59 13.90
N SER A 170 1.79 5.85 14.27
CA SER A 170 2.74 5.27 13.33
C SER A 170 2.33 3.90 12.82
N ARG A 171 1.06 3.47 13.03
CA ARG A 171 0.55 2.16 12.63
C ARG A 171 -0.87 2.28 12.07
N ASP A 172 -1.01 1.90 10.82
CA ASP A 172 -2.26 2.00 10.08
C ASP A 172 -2.59 0.66 9.41
N TYR A 173 -3.85 0.27 9.47
CA TYR A 173 -4.36 -0.97 8.90
C TYR A 173 -5.41 -0.66 7.84
N TYR A 174 -5.22 -1.20 6.64
CA TYR A 174 -6.12 -1.01 5.50
C TYR A 174 -6.55 -2.35 4.93
N ILE A 175 -7.82 -2.42 4.53
CA ILE A 175 -8.36 -3.52 3.73
C ILE A 175 -8.99 -2.90 2.48
N THR A 176 -8.46 -3.28 1.33
CA THR A 176 -8.98 -2.91 0.02
C THR A 176 -9.67 -4.10 -0.64
N GLU A 177 -10.20 -3.92 -1.85
CA GLU A 177 -10.81 -5.01 -2.63
C GLU A 177 -9.81 -6.10 -2.99
N GLU A 178 -8.55 -5.73 -3.22
CA GLU A 178 -7.54 -6.65 -3.75
C GLU A 178 -6.55 -7.12 -2.70
N ARG A 179 -6.29 -6.31 -1.67
CA ARG A 179 -5.22 -6.59 -0.70
C ARG A 179 -5.51 -6.08 0.70
N VAL A 180 -4.77 -6.66 1.64
CA VAL A 180 -4.73 -6.29 3.04
C VAL A 180 -3.35 -5.69 3.31
N GLU A 181 -3.32 -4.45 3.80
CA GLU A 181 -2.08 -3.72 4.07
C GLU A 181 -1.94 -3.35 5.55
N CYS A 182 -0.69 -3.42 6.03
CA CYS A 182 -0.28 -2.91 7.32
C CYS A 182 0.91 -1.97 7.11
N LEU A 183 0.73 -0.71 7.50
CA LEU A 183 1.76 0.32 7.46
C LEU A 183 2.32 0.51 8.87
N TRP A 184 3.64 0.57 9.00
CA TRP A 184 4.28 0.96 10.26
C TRP A 184 5.53 1.82 10.04
N GLY A 185 5.76 2.76 10.96
CA GLY A 185 7.01 3.51 11.04
C GLY A 185 6.81 5.00 11.35
N VAL A 186 7.78 5.57 12.07
CA VAL A 186 7.75 6.99 12.51
C VAL A 186 8.49 7.87 11.51
N ILE A 187 9.69 7.46 11.10
CA ILE A 187 10.61 8.25 10.24
C ILE A 187 10.68 7.64 8.82
N GLY A 188 10.75 6.31 8.73
CA GLY A 188 10.60 5.57 7.48
C GLY A 188 9.33 4.74 7.56
N ARG A 189 8.39 4.97 6.63
CA ARG A 189 7.18 4.15 6.52
C ARG A 189 7.54 2.85 5.81
N SER A 190 7.30 1.74 6.49
CA SER A 190 7.39 0.38 5.94
C SER A 190 5.97 -0.16 5.77
N SER A 191 5.74 -0.91 4.70
CA SER A 191 4.48 -1.56 4.42
C SER A 191 4.68 -3.08 4.33
N LYS A 192 3.68 -3.83 4.78
CA LYS A 192 3.47 -5.23 4.41
C LYS A 192 2.10 -5.33 3.79
N GLU A 193 2.03 -6.01 2.68
CA GLU A 193 0.80 -6.23 1.92
C GLU A 193 0.65 -7.70 1.59
N VAL A 194 -0.60 -8.18 1.59
CA VAL A 194 -0.97 -9.51 1.14
C VAL A 194 -2.21 -9.40 0.28
N ARG A 195 -2.19 -9.98 -0.92
CA ARG A 195 -3.36 -10.02 -1.78
C ARG A 195 -4.42 -10.94 -1.20
N ILE A 196 -5.69 -10.53 -1.30
CA ILE A 196 -6.83 -11.27 -0.74
C ILE A 196 -6.92 -12.69 -1.32
N ARG A 197 -6.57 -12.87 -2.60
CA ARG A 197 -6.51 -14.19 -3.27
C ARG A 197 -5.42 -15.11 -2.71
N ASP A 198 -4.34 -14.56 -2.19
CA ASP A 198 -3.19 -15.33 -1.71
C ASP A 198 -3.31 -15.73 -0.22
N ILE A 199 -4.32 -15.20 0.48
CA ILE A 199 -4.57 -15.50 1.90
C ILE A 199 -5.08 -16.94 2.03
N ARG A 200 -4.30 -17.77 2.75
CA ARG A 200 -4.64 -19.19 3.00
C ARG A 200 -5.39 -19.39 4.30
N SER A 201 -4.94 -18.74 5.38
CA SER A 201 -5.58 -18.84 6.69
C SER A 201 -5.76 -17.46 7.32
N ILE A 202 -6.86 -17.33 8.07
CA ILE A 202 -7.20 -16.13 8.83
C ILE A 202 -7.47 -16.59 10.26
N ASP A 203 -6.51 -16.30 11.13
CA ASP A 203 -6.53 -16.70 12.52
C ASP A 203 -6.93 -15.51 13.39
N VAL A 204 -7.93 -15.69 14.26
CA VAL A 204 -8.42 -14.66 15.17
C VAL A 204 -8.05 -15.06 16.58
N ARG A 205 -7.32 -14.18 17.27
CA ARG A 205 -6.90 -14.37 18.65
C ARG A 205 -7.56 -13.32 19.53
N GLU A 206 -8.42 -13.78 20.42
CA GLU A 206 -9.09 -12.97 21.43
C GLU A 206 -8.81 -13.58 22.80
N SER A 207 -8.31 -12.78 23.75
CA SER A 207 -8.27 -13.21 25.14
C SER A 207 -9.63 -12.98 25.78
N TRP A 208 -10.02 -13.76 26.78
CA TRP A 208 -11.34 -13.61 27.43
C TRP A 208 -11.63 -12.17 27.89
N VAL A 209 -10.62 -11.49 28.45
CA VAL A 209 -10.74 -10.11 28.94
C VAL A 209 -10.84 -9.10 27.77
N THR A 210 -10.11 -9.35 26.69
CA THR A 210 -10.05 -8.47 25.52
C THR A 210 -11.28 -8.65 24.61
N GLY A 211 -11.78 -9.87 24.49
CA GLY A 211 -13.00 -10.22 23.75
C GLY A 211 -14.25 -9.61 24.37
N MET A 212 -14.33 -9.51 25.71
CA MET A 212 -15.43 -8.79 26.38
C MET A 212 -15.42 -7.29 26.03
N LEU A 213 -14.25 -6.71 25.77
CA LEU A 213 -14.08 -5.32 25.30
C LEU A 213 -14.25 -5.19 23.78
N GLY A 214 -14.62 -6.27 23.08
CA GLY A 214 -14.76 -6.30 21.63
C GLY A 214 -13.45 -6.12 20.87
N LEU A 215 -12.32 -6.42 21.51
CA LEU A 215 -10.98 -6.27 20.96
C LEU A 215 -10.34 -7.63 20.67
N GLY A 216 -9.69 -7.73 19.51
CA GLY A 216 -8.94 -8.93 19.14
C GLY A 216 -7.81 -8.66 18.17
N CYS A 217 -7.02 -9.69 17.92
CA CYS A 217 -5.96 -9.69 16.93
C CYS A 217 -6.34 -10.61 15.76
N VAL A 218 -6.04 -10.19 14.54
CA VAL A 218 -6.28 -10.98 13.32
C VAL A 218 -4.96 -11.16 12.60
N ASP A 219 -4.58 -12.41 12.36
CA ASP A 219 -3.35 -12.77 11.67
C ASP A 219 -3.70 -13.37 10.30
N PHE A 220 -3.04 -12.84 9.27
CA PHE A 220 -3.18 -13.27 7.88
C PHE A 220 -1.93 -14.03 7.45
N SER A 221 -2.12 -15.27 7.03
CA SER A 221 -1.05 -16.12 6.50
C SER A 221 -1.25 -16.33 5.00
N SER A 222 -0.22 -16.00 4.22
CA SER A 222 -0.22 -16.14 2.77
C SER A 222 0.20 -17.54 2.33
N ALA A 223 -0.15 -17.91 1.11
CA ALA A 223 0.31 -19.13 0.48
C ALA A 223 1.82 -19.14 0.21
N ALA A 224 2.45 -17.97 0.07
CA ALA A 224 3.84 -17.80 -0.33
C ALA A 224 4.85 -18.02 0.82
N ASN A 225 4.44 -17.82 2.08
CA ASN A 225 5.33 -17.89 3.23
C ASN A 225 4.71 -18.72 4.36
N ALA A 226 5.52 -19.48 5.10
CA ALA A 226 5.05 -20.38 6.16
C ALA A 226 4.67 -19.67 7.47
N GLY A 227 4.79 -18.34 7.53
CA GLY A 227 4.54 -17.54 8.73
C GLY A 227 3.45 -16.48 8.54
N ILE A 228 3.12 -15.78 9.63
CA ILE A 228 2.18 -14.65 9.64
C ILE A 228 2.81 -13.50 8.86
N GLU A 229 2.16 -13.10 7.77
CA GLU A 229 2.68 -12.05 6.90
C GLU A 229 2.16 -10.68 7.34
N VAL A 230 0.85 -10.57 7.60
CA VAL A 230 0.21 -9.34 8.10
C VAL A 230 -0.55 -9.66 9.38
N SER A 231 -0.41 -8.81 10.40
CA SER A 231 -1.11 -8.94 11.67
C SER A 231 -1.75 -7.61 12.06
N PHE A 232 -3.05 -7.65 12.33
CA PHE A 232 -3.82 -6.55 12.86
C PHE A 232 -3.95 -6.74 14.37
N GLU A 233 -3.33 -5.84 15.13
CA GLU A 233 -3.25 -5.98 16.58
C GLU A 233 -4.29 -5.13 17.29
N MET A 234 -5.04 -5.76 18.19
CA MET A 234 -5.96 -5.08 19.11
C MET A 234 -6.96 -4.18 18.38
N ILE A 235 -7.56 -4.70 17.31
CA ILE A 235 -8.61 -4.05 16.54
C ILE A 235 -9.99 -4.33 17.15
N ARG A 236 -10.95 -3.44 16.90
CA ARG A 236 -12.34 -3.66 17.28
C ARG A 236 -13.00 -4.66 16.33
N SER A 237 -13.85 -5.53 16.86
CA SER A 237 -14.67 -6.46 16.09
C SER A 237 -13.88 -7.30 15.08
N SER A 238 -12.83 -7.98 15.55
CA SER A 238 -11.97 -8.89 14.76
C SER A 238 -12.74 -9.92 13.94
N HIS A 239 -13.87 -10.41 14.47
CA HIS A 239 -14.76 -11.33 13.77
C HIS A 239 -15.37 -10.70 12.51
N ARG A 240 -15.80 -9.42 12.58
CA ARG A 240 -16.34 -8.69 11.43
C ARG A 240 -15.29 -8.49 10.35
N VAL A 241 -14.05 -8.20 10.74
CA VAL A 241 -12.92 -8.07 9.79
C VAL A 241 -12.62 -9.40 9.09
N LYS A 242 -12.62 -10.51 9.82
CA LYS A 242 -12.47 -11.84 9.23
C LYS A 242 -13.60 -12.15 8.23
N GLU A 243 -14.83 -11.83 8.58
CA GLU A 243 -15.99 -12.06 7.71
C GLU A 243 -15.94 -11.19 6.46
N LEU A 244 -15.54 -9.92 6.60
CA LEU A 244 -15.32 -9.00 5.48
C LEU A 244 -14.31 -9.56 4.49
N VAL A 245 -13.14 -10.01 4.96
CA VAL A 245 -12.10 -10.57 4.08
C VAL A 245 -12.61 -11.84 3.38
N ARG A 246 -13.36 -12.72 4.09
CA ARG A 246 -13.97 -13.91 3.48
C ARG A 246 -15.03 -13.57 2.43
N LEU A 247 -15.79 -12.51 2.64
CA LEU A 247 -16.76 -12.02 1.66
C LEU A 247 -16.04 -11.52 0.41
N LEU A 248 -14.98 -10.72 0.56
CA LEU A 248 -14.17 -10.22 -0.55
C LEU A 248 -13.53 -11.37 -1.34
N GLN A 249 -13.05 -12.43 -0.68
CA GLN A 249 -12.54 -13.63 -1.36
C GLN A 249 -13.61 -14.28 -2.26
N ARG A 250 -14.85 -14.44 -1.75
CA ARG A 250 -15.95 -15.03 -2.54
C ARG A 250 -16.31 -14.17 -3.75
N LEU A 251 -16.39 -12.85 -3.57
CA LEU A 251 -16.69 -11.93 -4.68
C LEU A 251 -15.61 -12.01 -5.77
N GLN A 252 -14.33 -12.10 -5.38
CA GLN A 252 -13.25 -12.28 -6.33
C GLN A 252 -13.34 -13.62 -7.07
N ASP A 253 -13.68 -14.71 -6.37
CA ASP A 253 -13.83 -16.02 -7.00
C ASP A 253 -14.99 -16.04 -8.02
N GLU A 254 -16.11 -15.39 -7.73
CA GLU A 254 -17.24 -15.24 -8.66
C GLU A 254 -16.86 -14.44 -9.92
N VAL A 255 -16.16 -13.31 -9.75
CA VAL A 255 -15.71 -12.46 -10.86
C VAL A 255 -14.70 -13.18 -11.76
N ASN A 256 -13.86 -14.05 -11.20
CA ASN A 256 -12.89 -14.83 -11.96
C ASN A 256 -13.52 -16.09 -12.59
N GLY A 257 -14.41 -16.78 -11.87
CA GLY A 257 -15.08 -17.99 -12.37
C GLY A 257 -16.12 -17.72 -13.46
N GLY A 258 -16.61 -16.49 -13.61
CA GLY A 258 -17.46 -16.08 -14.73
C GLY A 258 -16.70 -15.66 -16.01
N ARG A 259 -15.37 -15.74 -16.01
CA ARG A 259 -14.48 -15.31 -17.12
C ARG A 259 -13.83 -16.46 -17.89
N ASP A 260 -14.11 -17.70 -17.50
CA ASP A 260 -13.68 -18.94 -18.18
C ASP A 260 -14.82 -19.53 -19.02
#